data_AF-A0A832H1I1-F1
#
_entry.id   AF-A0A832H1I1-F1
#
_cell.length_a   1.000
_cell.length_b   1.000
_cell.length_c   1.000
_cell.angle_alpha   90.00
_cell.angle_beta   90.00
_cell.angle_gamma   90.00
#
_symmetry.space_group_name_H-M   'P 1'
#
loop_
_entity.id
_entity.type
_entity.pdbx_description
1 polymer ?
#
loop_
_entity_poly.entity_id
_entity_poly.type
_entity_poly.pdbx_seq_one_letter_code
_entity_poly.pdbx_strand_id
1 'polypeptide(L)' 'FVEAILPAVKRVKDQTGDLVDNAMVANVLYQIEQLQRSQLLLQRVQSGKLKIVGGRYDLDTGTVTIVT' A
#
# COMPACT_ATOMS: atom_id res chain seq x y z
N PHE A 1 6.26 14.90 7.27
CA PHE A 1 5.25 14.28 6.38
C PHE A 1 5.84 13.25 5.42
N VAL A 2 6.94 13.53 4.70
CA VAL A 2 7.54 12.57 3.74
C VAL A 2 8.25 11.38 4.40
N GLU A 3 8.73 11.52 5.64
CA GLU A 3 9.53 10.47 6.31
C GLU A 3 8.82 9.12 6.43
N ALA A 4 7.51 9.13 6.66
CA ALA A 4 6.71 7.92 6.84
C ALA A 4 6.64 7.05 5.56
N ILE A 5 6.82 7.64 4.38
CA ILE A 5 6.79 6.92 3.10
C ILE A 5 8.19 6.57 2.58
N LEU A 6 9.26 7.06 3.21
CA LEU A 6 10.64 6.74 2.81
C LEU A 6 10.94 5.24 2.79
N PRO A 7 10.45 4.39 3.72
CA PRO A 7 10.66 2.95 3.63
C PRO A 7 10.12 2.36 2.31
N ALA A 8 8.96 2.82 1.84
CA ALA A 8 8.36 2.36 0.59
C ALA A 8 9.13 2.88 -0.63
N VAL A 9 9.51 4.16 -0.65
CA VAL A 9 10.30 4.75 -1.74
C VAL A 9 11.66 4.07 -1.91
N LYS A 10 12.32 3.71 -0.80
CA LYS A 10 13.59 2.99 -0.82
C LYS A 10 13.49 1.61 -1.48
N ARG A 11 12.33 0.93 -1.41
CA ARG A 11 12.12 -0.40 -2.01
C ARG A 11 12.10 -0.36 -3.55
N VAL A 12 11.78 0.79 -4.14
CA VAL A 12 11.54 0.91 -5.58
C VAL A 12 12.59 1.76 -6.31
N LYS A 13 13.58 2.28 -5.58
CA LYS A 13 14.57 3.23 -6.12
C LYS A 13 15.29 2.73 -7.37
N ASP A 14 15.56 1.44 -7.44
CA ASP A 14 16.30 0.80 -8.53
C ASP A 14 15.38 0.03 -9.51
N GLN A 15 14.06 0.20 -9.40
CA GLN A 15 13.11 -0.41 -10.32
C GLN A 15 13.02 0.39 -11.63
N THR A 16 12.76 -0.33 -12.71
CA THR A 16 12.51 0.27 -14.03
C THR A 16 11.06 0.78 -14.12
N GLY A 17 10.79 1.65 -15.09
CA GLY A 17 9.47 2.26 -15.29
C GLY A 17 9.32 3.60 -14.56
N ASP A 18 8.07 3.98 -14.28
CA ASP A 18 7.75 5.25 -13.62
C ASP A 18 7.97 5.14 -12.10
N LEU A 19 8.92 5.92 -11.59
CA LEU A 19 9.30 5.90 -10.18
C LEU A 19 8.18 6.40 -9.24
N VAL A 20 7.34 7.33 -9.69
CA VAL A 20 6.24 7.87 -8.88
C VAL A 20 5.15 6.81 -8.74
N ASP A 21 4.78 6.17 -9.84
CA ASP A 21 3.81 5.08 -9.84
C ASP A 21 4.29 3.89 -8.99
N ASN A 22 5.56 3.50 -9.17
CA ASN A 22 6.18 2.44 -8.37
C ASN A 22 6.18 2.79 -6.87
N ALA A 23 6.54 4.04 -6.52
CA ALA A 23 6.54 4.49 -5.12
C ALA A 23 5.13 4.55 -4.53
N MET A 24 4.12 4.92 -5.31
CA MET A 24 2.73 4.94 -4.88
C MET A 24 2.23 3.53 -4.56
N VAL A 25 2.45 2.58 -5.48
CA VAL A 25 2.11 1.16 -5.28
C VAL A 25 2.84 0.60 -4.06
N ALA A 26 4.14 0.85 -3.95
CA ALA A 26 4.93 0.39 -2.81
C ALA A 26 4.46 0.97 -1.48
N ASN A 27 4.01 2.23 -1.46
CA ASN A 27 3.46 2.84 -0.26
C ASN A 27 2.15 2.17 0.16
N VAL A 28 1.23 1.91 -0.78
CA VAL A 28 -0.02 1.20 -0.49
C VAL A 28 0.27 -0.19 0.10
N LEU A 29 1.17 -0.96 -0.53
CA LEU A 29 1.57 -2.28 -0.04
C LEU A 29 2.23 -2.20 1.34
N TYR A 30 3.11 -1.22 1.57
CA TYR A 30 3.73 -1.00 2.87
C TYR A 30 2.70 -0.75 3.98
N GLN A 31 1.67 0.07 3.71
CA GLN A 31 0.60 0.31 4.70
C GLN A 31 -0.26 -0.93 4.95
N ILE A 32 -0.54 -1.75 3.92
CA ILE A 32 -1.22 -3.03 4.11
C ILE A 32 -0.41 -3.93 5.05
N GLU A 33 0.91 -4.03 4.86
CA GLU A 33 1.78 -4.80 5.76
C GLU A 33 1.72 -4.28 7.20
N GLN A 34 1.69 -2.95 7.41
CA GLN A 34 1.57 -2.37 8.75
C GLN A 34 0.23 -2.71 9.39
N LEU A 35 -0.87 -2.60 8.64
CA LEU A 35 -2.21 -2.92 9.12
C LEU A 35 -2.36 -4.41 9.46
N GLN A 36 -1.76 -5.30 8.67
CA GLN A 36 -1.76 -6.74 8.95
C GLN A 36 -1.01 -7.09 10.25
N ARG A 37 -0.04 -6.28 10.66
CA ARG A 37 0.72 -6.44 11.91
C ARG A 37 0.03 -5.80 13.12
N SER A 38 -1.01 -5.00 12.91
CA SER A 38 -1.75 -4.34 13.98
C SER A 38 -2.43 -5.36 14.89
N GLN A 39 -2.12 -5.30 16.20
CA GLN A 39 -2.75 -6.16 17.21
C GLN A 39 -4.28 -6.02 17.21
N LEU A 40 -4.80 -4.82 16.91
CA LEU A 40 -6.23 -4.55 16.84
C LEU A 40 -6.93 -5.33 15.70
N LEU A 41 -6.23 -5.53 14.58
CA LEU A 41 -6.80 -6.13 13.37
C LEU A 41 -6.47 -7.61 13.23
N LEU A 42 -5.34 -8.05 13.80
CA LEU A 42 -4.76 -9.38 13.60
C LEU A 42 -5.78 -10.51 13.77
N GLN A 43 -6.54 -10.52 14.86
CA GLN A 43 -7.51 -11.60 15.13
C GLN A 43 -8.63 -11.65 14.08
N ARG A 44 -9.12 -10.49 13.61
CA ARG A 44 -10.19 -10.43 12.60
C ARG A 44 -9.68 -10.83 11.22
N VAL A 45 -8.43 -10.47 10.90
CA VAL A 45 -7.77 -10.91 9.66
C VAL A 45 -7.55 -12.42 9.68
N GLN A 46 -6.97 -12.97 10.76
CA GLN A 46 -6.71 -14.42 10.88
C GLN A 46 -7.99 -15.26 10.90
N SER A 47 -9.08 -14.77 11.50
CA SER A 47 -10.38 -15.45 11.48
C SER A 47 -11.14 -15.29 10.16
N GLY A 48 -10.59 -14.59 9.17
CA GLY A 48 -11.23 -14.35 7.87
C GLY A 48 -12.39 -13.36 7.90
N LYS A 49 -12.69 -12.75 9.05
CA LYS A 49 -13.78 -11.78 9.24
C LYS A 49 -13.45 -10.37 8.73
N LEU A 50 -12.17 -10.11 8.45
CA LEU A 50 -11.68 -8.85 7.89
C LEU A 50 -10.70 -9.15 6.76
N LYS A 51 -10.93 -8.57 5.59
CA LYS A 51 -9.98 -8.55 4.48
C LYS A 51 -9.41 -7.14 4.33
N ILE A 52 -8.08 -7.04 4.28
CA ILE A 52 -7.39 -5.79 3.97
C ILE A 52 -7.06 -5.81 2.48
N VAL A 53 -7.42 -4.74 1.77
CA VAL A 53 -7.12 -4.54 0.34
C VAL A 53 -6.53 -3.16 0.12
N GLY A 54 -5.58 -3.03 -0.80
CA GLY A 54 -5.03 -1.76 -1.24
C GLY A 54 -5.78 -1.24 -2.45
N GLY A 55 -6.06 0.06 -2.48
CA GLY A 55 -6.59 0.73 -3.65
C GLY A 55 -5.80 2.00 -3.94
N ARG A 56 -5.55 2.27 -5.21
CA ARG A 56 -5.20 3.62 -5.69
C ARG A 56 -6.33 4.13 -6.56
N TYR A 57 -6.50 5.44 -6.61
CA TYR A 57 -7.43 6.04 -7.54
C TYR A 57 -6.71 7.08 -8.39
N ASP A 58 -7.16 7.19 -9.63
CA ASP A 58 -6.75 8.22 -10.56
C ASP A 58 -7.62 9.47 -10.34
N LEU A 59 -6.99 10.63 -10.15
CA LEU A 59 -7.69 11.87 -9.79
C LEU A 59 -8.51 12.45 -10.95
N ASP A 60 -8.08 12.24 -12.19
CA ASP A 60 -8.71 12.82 -13.38
C ASP A 60 -9.95 12.02 -13.79
N THR A 61 -9.88 10.69 -13.64
CA THR A 61 -10.93 9.76 -14.07
C THR A 61 -11.79 9.23 -12.92
N GLY A 62 -11.30 9.31 -11.67
CA GLY A 62 -11.92 8.69 -10.50
C GLY A 62 -11.81 7.15 -10.48
N THR A 63 -11.08 6.55 -11.43
CA THR A 63 -10.96 5.09 -11.54
C THR A 63 -10.17 4.54 -10.36
N VAL A 64 -10.73 3.55 -9.66
CA VAL A 64 -10.03 2.83 -8.59
C VAL A 64 -9.40 1.56 -9.12
N THR A 65 -8.09 1.42 -8.95
CA THR A 65 -7.35 0.18 -9.21
C THR A 65 -7.01 -0.49 -7.89
N ILE A 66 -7.38 -1.76 -7.75
CA ILE A 66 -6.92 -2.59 -6.64
C ILE A 66 -5.43 -2.87 -6.83
N VAL A 67 -4.65 -2.52 -5.82
CA VAL A 67 -3.22 -2.78 -5.78
C VAL A 67 -3.01 -4.18 -5.25
N THR A 68 -2.36 -5.03 -6.05
CA THR A 68 -2.04 -6.43 -5.75
C THR A 68 -0.55 -6.64 -5.61
#